data_AF-A0A6C2DW43-F1
#
_entry.id   AF-A0A6C2DW43-F1
#
_cell.length_a   1.000
_cell.length_b   1.000
_cell.length_c   1.000
_cell.angle_alpha   90.00
_cell.angle_beta   90.00
_cell.angle_gamma   90.00
#
_symmetry.space_group_name_H-M   'P 1'
#
loop_
_entity.id
_entity.type
_entity.pdbx_description
1 polymer ?
#
loop_
_entity_poly.entity_id
_entity_poly.type
_entity_poly.pdbx_seq_one_letter_code
_entity_poly.pdbx_strand_id
1 'polypeptide(L)'
;MLSVNLAHLIDNAKWYETVRQMRWTTGVCCPKCKSSEVIKRGKGETQPACQRYQCKTCNTNFDDLDDTIFAGHHQPLRMWILCLYLMGLNLSNRQIAQEQDLDKDVSS
;
A
#
# COMPACT_ATOMS: atom_id res chain seq x y z
N MET A 1 -15.58 19.79 -11.05
CA MET A 1 -14.24 19.17 -11.22
C MET A 1 -13.73 18.82 -9.83
N LEU A 2 -14.01 17.59 -9.36
CA LEU A 2 -13.63 17.16 -8.02
C LEU A 2 -12.13 16.85 -7.99
N SER A 3 -11.32 17.80 -7.52
CA SER A 3 -9.93 17.57 -7.14
C SER A 3 -9.92 16.76 -5.84
N VAL A 4 -10.17 15.45 -5.93
CA VAL A 4 -10.05 14.57 -4.77
C VAL A 4 -8.58 14.49 -4.40
N ASN A 5 -8.17 15.24 -3.38
CA ASN A 5 -6.83 15.19 -2.82
C ASN A 5 -6.71 13.94 -1.93
N LEU A 6 -6.76 12.76 -2.58
CA LEU A 6 -6.60 11.44 -1.95
C LEU A 6 -5.31 11.34 -1.13
N ALA A 7 -4.30 12.15 -1.45
CA ALA A 7 -3.02 12.22 -0.75
C ALA A 7 -3.12 12.66 0.73
N HIS A 8 -4.20 13.36 1.11
CA HIS A 8 -4.41 13.83 2.48
C HIS A 8 -5.39 12.96 3.29
N LEU A 9 -6.11 12.06 2.61
CA LEU A 9 -7.13 11.19 3.21
C LEU A 9 -6.53 9.96 3.92
N ILE A 10 -5.31 9.57 3.56
CA ILE A 10 -4.62 8.42 4.15
C ILE A 10 -3.34 8.93 4.81
N ASP A 11 -3.41 9.12 6.14
CA ASP A 11 -2.25 9.39 6.97
C ASP A 11 -1.19 8.29 6.75
N ASN A 12 0.00 8.68 6.29
CA ASN A 12 1.11 7.77 6.03
C ASN A 12 1.40 6.88 7.25
N ALA A 13 1.32 7.41 8.46
CA ALA A 13 1.56 6.63 9.68
C ALA A 13 0.53 5.50 9.83
N LYS A 14 -0.76 5.80 9.62
CA LYS A 14 -1.84 4.82 9.66
C LYS A 14 -1.70 3.77 8.57
N TRP A 15 -1.26 4.16 7.36
CA TRP A 15 -1.04 3.19 6.29
C TRP A 15 0.05 2.17 6.66
N TYR A 16 1.21 2.66 7.12
CA TYR A 16 2.29 1.77 7.58
C TYR A 16 1.85 0.86 8.73
N GLU A 17 1.01 1.37 9.63
CA GLU A 17 0.40 0.54 10.68
C GLU A 17 -0.50 -0.55 10.10
N THR A 18 -1.40 -0.20 9.18
CA THR A 18 -2.27 -1.16 8.48
C THR A 18 -1.45 -2.22 7.73
N VAL A 19 -0.40 -1.83 7.01
CA VAL A 19 0.51 -2.76 6.31
C VAL A 19 1.14 -3.73 7.30
N ARG A 20 1.64 -3.26 8.45
CA ARG A 20 2.21 -4.14 9.47
C ARG A 20 1.19 -5.12 10.03
N GLN A 21 -0.03 -4.67 10.31
CA GLN A 21 -1.10 -5.52 10.84
C GLN A 21 -1.50 -6.62 9.85
N MET A 22 -1.65 -6.28 8.56
CA MET A 22 -1.97 -7.26 7.52
C MET A 22 -0.83 -8.25 7.30
N ARG A 23 0.42 -7.77 7.30
CA ARG A 23 1.60 -8.58 7.00
C ARG A 23 2.00 -9.51 8.14
N TRP A 24 1.91 -9.03 9.38
CA TRP A 24 2.45 -9.68 10.56
C TRP A 24 1.37 -9.82 11.64
N THR A 25 0.37 -10.65 11.36
CA THR A 25 -0.78 -10.90 12.26
C THR A 25 -0.39 -11.44 13.64
N THR A 26 0.70 -12.23 13.70
CA THR A 26 1.21 -12.85 14.93
C THR A 26 2.51 -12.23 15.42
N GLY A 27 2.95 -11.10 14.83
CA GLY A 27 4.22 -10.46 15.14
C GLY A 27 5.24 -10.50 14.01
N VAL A 28 6.22 -9.60 14.09
CA VAL A 28 7.20 -9.35 13.03
C VAL A 28 8.14 -10.54 12.85
N CYS A 29 8.27 -11.01 11.62
CA CYS A 29 9.20 -12.07 11.25
C CYS A 29 10.10 -11.65 10.08
N CYS A 30 11.33 -12.17 10.06
CA CYS A 30 12.26 -11.91 8.98
C CYS A 30 11.74 -12.49 7.66
N PRO A 31 11.62 -11.72 6.57
CA PRO A 31 11.12 -12.23 5.29
C PRO A 31 12.03 -13.32 4.70
N LYS A 32 13.35 -13.25 4.95
CA LYS A 32 14.36 -14.16 4.40
C LYS A 32 14.43 -15.52 5.10
N CYS A 33 14.46 -15.54 6.43
CA CYS A 33 14.64 -16.78 7.21
C CYS A 33 13.45 -17.15 8.10
N LYS A 34 12.38 -16.35 8.09
CA LYS A 34 11.14 -16.53 8.87
C LYS A 34 11.28 -16.50 10.40
N SER A 35 12.49 -16.26 10.91
CA SER A 35 12.72 -16.11 12.35
C SER A 35 11.99 -14.88 12.93
N SER A 36 11.42 -15.05 14.12
CA SER A 36 10.80 -13.99 14.94
C SER A 36 11.83 -13.19 15.76
N GLU A 37 13.10 -13.60 15.77
CA GLU A 37 14.18 -12.91 16.47
C GLU A 37 14.60 -11.66 15.70
N VAL A 38 13.91 -10.55 15.96
CA VAL A 38 14.07 -9.28 15.24
C VAL A 38 14.31 -8.11 16.19
N ILE A 39 15.15 -7.16 15.78
CA ILE A 39 15.46 -5.92 16.50
C ILE A 39 14.88 -4.75 15.71
N LYS A 40 14.18 -3.83 16.39
CA LYS A 40 13.72 -2.57 15.80
C LYS A 40 14.89 -1.58 15.74
N ARG A 41 15.25 -1.12 14.53
CA ARG A 41 16.35 -0.16 14.27
C ARG A 41 15.85 1.28 14.07
N GLY A 42 14.71 1.63 14.67
CA GLY A 42 14.09 2.94 14.48
C GLY A 42 13.52 3.14 13.07
N LYS A 43 13.38 4.40 12.67
CA LYS A 43 12.77 4.80 11.38
C LYS A 43 13.76 5.64 10.59
N GLY A 44 13.68 5.60 9.25
CA GLY A 44 14.57 6.38 8.38
C GLY A 44 14.15 7.85 8.28
N GLU A 45 15.09 8.75 7.98
CA GLU A 45 14.82 10.19 7.82
C GLU A 45 13.91 10.49 6.63
N THR A 46 14.10 9.77 5.53
CA THR A 46 13.33 9.94 4.29
C THR A 46 11.90 9.39 4.39
N GLN A 47 11.67 8.42 5.28
CA GLN A 47 10.37 7.76 5.46
C GLN A 47 10.11 7.53 6.96
N PRO A 48 9.77 8.59 7.71
CA PRO A 48 9.66 8.55 9.17
C PRO A 48 8.46 7.73 9.67
N ALA A 49 7.62 7.22 8.78
CA ALA A 49 6.55 6.29 9.12
C ALA A 49 6.94 4.81 8.91
N CYS A 50 7.99 4.53 8.14
CA CYS A 50 8.49 3.18 7.86
C CYS A 50 9.44 2.70 8.97
N GLN A 51 9.18 1.52 9.51
CA GLN A 51 9.97 0.89 10.57
C GLN A 51 11.06 0.02 9.94
N ARG A 52 12.29 0.19 10.44
CA ARG A 52 13.44 -0.64 10.05
C ARG A 52 13.68 -1.72 11.09
N TYR A 53 14.08 -2.89 10.62
CA TYR A 53 14.33 -4.09 11.40
C TYR A 53 15.66 -4.72 11.03
N GLN A 54 16.19 -5.53 11.96
CA GLN A 54 17.28 -6.45 11.69
C GLN A 54 16.96 -7.81 12.30
N CYS A 55 17.13 -8.87 11.52
CA CYS A 55 17.03 -10.23 12.03
C CYS A 55 18.30 -10.61 12.79
N LYS A 56 18.17 -11.19 13.99
CA LYS A 56 19.31 -11.70 14.77
C LYS A 56 19.86 -13.03 14.24
N THR A 57 19.02 -13.80 13.55
CA THR A 57 19.36 -15.15 13.07
C THR A 57 20.20 -15.10 11.80
N CYS A 58 19.81 -14.29 10.81
CA CYS A 58 20.50 -14.20 9.53
C CYS A 58 21.16 -12.83 9.28
N ASN A 59 21.17 -11.94 10.28
CA ASN A 59 21.73 -10.58 10.22
C ASN A 59 21.22 -9.68 9.10
N THR A 60 20.17 -10.10 8.39
CA THR A 60 19.59 -9.33 7.28
C THR A 60 18.79 -8.16 7.83
N ASN A 61 19.05 -6.97 7.30
CA ASN A 61 18.22 -5.79 7.54
C ASN A 61 17.00 -5.86 6.63
N PHE A 62 15.84 -5.46 7.15
CA PHE A 62 14.62 -5.33 6.36
C PHE A 62 13.70 -4.23 6.92
N ASP A 63 12.71 -3.80 6.17
CA ASP A 63 11.70 -2.83 6.59
C ASP A 63 10.25 -3.35 6.38
N ASP A 64 9.26 -2.49 6.61
CA ASP A 64 7.84 -2.82 6.46
C ASP A 64 7.47 -3.25 5.02
N LEU A 65 8.24 -2.81 4.02
CA LEU A 65 7.96 -2.95 2.58
C LEU A 65 8.84 -4.00 1.88
N ASP A 66 9.96 -4.43 2.48
CA ASP A 66 10.81 -5.48 1.90
C ASP A 66 10.03 -6.74 1.54
N ASP A 67 10.36 -7.43 0.45
CA ASP A 67 9.62 -8.64 0.00
C ASP A 67 8.12 -8.39 -0.29
N THR A 68 7.74 -7.12 -0.52
CA THR A 68 6.45 -6.74 -1.10
C THR A 68 6.68 -6.07 -2.45
N ILE A 69 5.61 -5.90 -3.22
CA ILE A 69 5.63 -5.12 -4.46
C ILE A 69 6.03 -3.64 -4.25
N PHE A 70 6.09 -3.18 -2.99
CA PHE A 70 6.46 -1.83 -2.61
C PHE A 70 7.95 -1.67 -2.25
N ALA A 71 8.73 -2.75 -2.25
CA ALA A 71 10.14 -2.72 -1.88
C ALA A 71 10.97 -1.77 -2.78
N GLY A 72 11.88 -0.99 -2.18
CA GLY A 72 12.81 -0.12 -2.90
C GLY A 72 12.21 1.14 -3.55
N HIS A 73 10.90 1.36 -3.44
CA HIS A 73 10.27 2.56 -3.98
C HIS A 73 10.42 3.75 -3.01
N HIS A 74 11.33 4.67 -3.36
CA HIS A 74 11.49 5.96 -2.67
C HIS A 74 10.39 6.98 -3.05
N GLN A 75 9.55 6.65 -4.04
CA GLN A 75 8.42 7.48 -4.42
C GLN A 75 7.36 7.43 -3.31
N PRO A 76 6.69 8.56 -2.99
CA PRO A 76 5.67 8.54 -1.97
C PRO A 76 4.62 7.50 -2.35
N LEU A 77 4.19 6.73 -1.35
CA LEU A 77 3.15 5.69 -1.44
C LEU A 77 1.85 6.18 -2.12
N ARG A 78 1.72 7.50 -2.33
CA ARG A 78 0.77 8.19 -3.22
C ARG A 78 0.60 7.50 -4.57
N MET A 79 1.68 7.02 -5.19
CA MET A 79 1.61 6.47 -6.55
C MET A 79 0.95 5.10 -6.55
N TRP A 80 1.15 4.30 -5.50
CA TRP A 80 0.58 2.98 -5.36
C TRP A 80 -0.89 3.02 -4.98
N ILE A 81 -1.30 3.92 -4.09
CA ILE A 81 -2.72 4.16 -3.80
C ILE A 81 -3.42 4.66 -5.05
N LEU A 82 -2.80 5.57 -5.83
CA LEU A 82 -3.34 5.98 -7.12
C LEU A 82 -3.43 4.80 -8.10
N CYS A 83 -2.40 3.96 -8.20
CA CYS A 83 -2.43 2.76 -9.06
C CYS A 83 -3.51 1.76 -8.62
N LEU A 84 -3.61 1.43 -7.34
CA LEU A 84 -4.64 0.52 -6.81
C LEU A 84 -6.04 1.11 -6.89
N TYR A 85 -6.20 2.42 -6.69
CA TYR A 85 -7.45 3.13 -6.90
C TYR A 85 -7.84 3.13 -8.37
N LEU A 86 -6.92 3.43 -9.31
CA LEU A 86 -7.18 3.36 -10.75
C LEU A 86 -7.40 1.91 -11.23
N MET A 87 -6.73 0.93 -10.64
CA MET A 87 -6.94 -0.50 -10.92
C MET A 87 -8.22 -1.05 -10.27
N GLY A 88 -8.64 -0.53 -9.12
CA GLY A 88 -9.86 -0.91 -8.39
C GLY A 88 -11.11 -0.16 -8.88
N LEU A 89 -10.93 1.04 -9.42
CA LEU A 89 -11.87 1.73 -10.29
C LEU A 89 -12.02 1.06 -11.66
N ASN A 90 -11.42 -0.12 -11.90
CA ASN A 90 -11.96 -1.08 -12.85
C ASN A 90 -13.36 -1.60 -12.40
N LEU A 91 -14.31 -0.69 -12.23
CA LEU A 91 -15.46 -0.77 -13.12
C LEU A 91 -14.86 -0.80 -14.52
N SER A 92 -14.81 -1.99 -15.11
CA SER A 92 -14.25 -2.16 -16.44
C SER A 92 -14.87 -1.08 -17.36
N ASN A 93 -14.12 -0.54 -18.32
CA ASN A 93 -14.72 0.29 -19.38
C ASN A 93 -15.95 -0.40 -20.02
N ARG A 94 -16.04 -1.73 -19.91
CA ARG A 94 -17.20 -2.55 -20.27
C ARG A 94 -18.43 -2.37 -19.36
N GLN A 95 -18.28 -2.23 -18.04
CA GLN A 95 -19.41 -2.00 -17.13
C GLN A 95 -20.01 -0.60 -17.31
N ILE A 96 -19.16 0.41 -17.52
CA ILE A 96 -19.62 1.77 -17.87
C ILE A 96 -20.34 1.78 -19.23
N ALA A 97 -19.88 0.99 -20.21
CA ALA A 97 -20.55 0.85 -21.50
C ALA A 97 -21.86 0.04 -21.45
N GLN A 98 -22.01 -0.86 -20.47
CA GLN A 98 -23.24 -1.61 -20.25
C GLN A 98 -24.29 -0.83 -19.45
N GLU A 99 -23.88 0.12 -18.60
CA GLU A 99 -24.79 1.01 -17.86
C GLU A 99 -25.18 2.28 -18.64
N GLN A 100 -24.76 2.44 -19.90
CA GLN A 100 -25.22 3.50 -20.81
C GLN A 100 -26.39 3.07 -21.70
N ASP A 101 -27.35 2.32 -21.15
CA ASP A 101 -28.71 2.28 -21.70
C ASP A 101 -29.58 3.39 -21.06
N LEU A 102 -29.02 4.61 -20.97
CA LEU A 102 -29.78 5.80 -20.65
C LEU A 102 -30.45 6.31 -21.93
N ASP A 103 -31.59 5.69 -22.19
CA ASP A 103 -32.80 6.28 -22.78
C ASP A 103 -32.70 6.69 -24.27
N LYS A 104 -32.63 5.69 -25.14
CA LYS A 104 -33.35 5.79 -26.42
C LYS A 104 -34.79 5.38 -26.15
N ASP A 105 -35.67 6.37 -25.92
CA ASP A 105 -37.06 6.41 -26.40
C ASP A 105 -37.96 7.32 -25.52
N VAL A 106 -37.75 8.64 -25.59
CA VAL A 106 -38.89 9.59 -25.64
C VAL A 106 -38.52 10.71 -26.62
N SER A 107 -38.56 10.40 -27.91
CA SER A 107 -38.82 11.41 -28.94
C SER A 107 -39.82 10.82 -29.93
N SER A 108 -41.10 11.02 -29.64
CA SER A 108 -42.21 11.31 -30.58
C SER A 108 -43.52 11.44 -29.80
#